data_AF-A0A8S4G661-F1
#
_entry.id   AF-A0A8S4G661-F1
#
_cell.length_a   1.000
_cell.length_b   1.000
_cell.length_c   1.000
_cell.angle_alpha   90.00
_cell.angle_beta   90.00
_cell.angle_gamma   90.00
#
_symmetry.space_group_name_H-M   'P 1'
#
loop_
_entity.id
_entity.type
_entity.pdbx_description
1 polymer ?
#
loop_
_entity_poly.entity_id
_entity_poly.type
_entity_poly.pdbx_seq_one_letter_code
_entity_poly.pdbx_strand_id
1 'polypeptide(L)'
;MVADTRDFEERYSACFKDFALKIAAGAIIGSMAGGFFLRGYGRWPTALGGGVGFGAAYINCERSLNSYLVGHDQKACRIKKRP
;
A
#
# COMPACT_ATOMS: atom_id res chain seq x y z
N MET A 1 7.82 -26.89 -6.21
CA MET A 1 7.16 -25.83 -7.02
C MET A 1 7.68 -24.49 -6.49
N VAL A 2 8.69 -23.92 -7.14
CA VAL A 2 9.17 -22.57 -6.82
C VAL A 2 8.20 -21.62 -7.53
N ALA A 3 7.40 -20.88 -6.78
CA ALA A 3 6.57 -19.83 -7.35
C ALA A 3 7.49 -18.73 -7.91
N ASP A 4 7.14 -18.18 -9.06
CA ASP A 4 7.84 -17.02 -9.61
C ASP A 4 7.52 -15.80 -8.70
N THR A 5 8.38 -15.55 -7.72
CA THR A 5 8.20 -14.51 -6.70
C THR A 5 8.62 -13.11 -7.19
N ARG A 6 9.25 -13.00 -8.36
CA ARG A 6 9.97 -11.78 -8.78
C ARG A 6 9.02 -10.63 -9.06
N ASP A 7 7.94 -10.89 -9.79
CA ASP A 7 6.88 -9.91 -10.06
C ASP A 7 6.09 -9.52 -8.81
N PHE A 8 5.86 -10.48 -7.90
CA PHE A 8 5.20 -10.21 -6.63
C PHE A 8 6.06 -9.32 -5.72
N GLU A 9 7.36 -9.61 -5.61
CA GLU A 9 8.32 -8.79 -4.83
C GLU A 9 8.42 -7.37 -5.39
N GLU A 10 8.42 -7.20 -6.72
CA GLU A 10 8.51 -5.88 -7.33
C GLU A 10 7.27 -5.02 -7.03
N ARG A 11 6.06 -5.58 -7.19
CA ARG A 11 4.80 -4.89 -6.88
C ARG A 11 4.64 -4.62 -5.39
N TYR A 12 5.01 -5.57 -4.54
CA TYR A 12 5.00 -5.40 -3.09
C TYR A 12 5.99 -4.30 -2.65
N SER A 13 7.20 -4.29 -3.22
CA SER A 13 8.21 -3.27 -2.91
C SER A 13 7.79 -1.87 -3.36
N ALA A 14 7.13 -1.74 -4.52
CA ALA A 14 6.57 -0.48 -4.99
C ALA A 14 5.50 0.02 -4.01
N CYS A 15 4.62 -0.87 -3.59
CA CYS A 15 3.57 -0.53 -2.64
C CYS A 15 4.12 -0.11 -1.27
N PHE A 16 5.12 -0.81 -0.75
CA PHE A 16 5.77 -0.45 0.51
C PHE A 16 6.41 0.94 0.44
N LYS A 17 7.00 1.30 -0.70
CA LYS A 17 7.54 2.64 -0.95
C LYS A 17 6.44 3.71 -0.96
N ASP A 18 5.32 3.46 -1.64
CA ASP A 18 4.16 4.37 -1.66
C ASP A 18 3.55 4.59 -0.27
N PHE A 19 3.48 3.52 0.53
CA PHE A 19 3.06 3.58 1.93
C PHE A 19 3.97 4.47 2.75
N ALA A 20 5.28 4.20 2.72
CA ALA A 20 6.27 4.98 3.45
C ALA A 20 6.19 6.46 3.06
N LEU A 21 6.04 6.75 1.77
CA LEU A 21 5.93 8.10 1.25
C LEU A 21 4.67 8.82 1.74
N LYS A 22 3.50 8.17 1.65
CA LYS A 22 2.21 8.76 2.09
C LYS A 22 2.15 8.99 3.59
N ILE A 23 2.66 8.05 4.38
CA ILE A 23 2.72 8.19 5.84
C ILE A 23 3.69 9.31 6.21
N ALA A 24 4.89 9.35 5.60
CA ALA A 24 5.88 10.38 5.88
C ALA A 24 5.36 11.77 5.50
N ALA A 25 4.76 11.91 4.32
CA ALA A 25 4.14 13.15 3.88
C ALA A 25 3.01 13.59 4.82
N GLY A 26 2.11 12.67 5.18
CA GLY A 26 1.02 12.94 6.13
C GLY A 26 1.51 13.31 7.52
N ALA A 27 2.61 12.71 7.99
CA ALA A 27 3.23 13.02 9.27
C ALA A 27 3.91 14.39 9.27
N ILE A 28 4.62 14.76 8.19
CA ILE A 28 5.25 16.08 8.05
C ILE A 28 4.17 17.17 8.01
N ILE A 29 3.15 17.01 7.17
CA ILE A 29 2.04 17.95 7.05
C ILE A 29 1.27 18.04 8.37
N GLY A 30 0.96 16.90 8.99
CA GLY A 30 0.27 16.85 10.28
C GLY A 30 1.08 17.45 11.44
N SER A 31 2.41 17.33 11.41
CA SER A 31 3.32 17.97 12.37
C SER A 31 3.35 19.49 12.19
N MET A 32 3.48 19.97 10.95
CA MET A 32 3.48 21.41 10.64
C MET A 32 2.13 22.05 10.99
N ALA A 33 1.02 21.38 10.67
CA ALA A 33 -0.32 21.83 11.02
C ALA A 33 -0.57 21.79 12.54
N GLY A 34 -0.12 20.74 13.24
CA GLY A 34 -0.24 20.63 14.68
C GLY A 34 0.57 21.70 15.44
N GLY A 35 1.78 21.98 14.97
CA GLY A 35 2.65 23.02 15.55
C GLY A 35 2.18 24.45 15.29
N PHE A 36 1.54 24.71 14.15
CA PHE A 36 1.13 26.07 13.75
C PHE A 36 -0.30 26.44 14.18
N PHE A 37 -1.24 25.50 14.19
CA PHE A 37 -2.67 25.82 14.40
C PHE A 37 -3.25 25.46 15.77
N LEU A 38 -2.60 24.62 16.58
CA LEU A 38 -3.26 24.06 17.77
C LEU A 38 -2.34 24.05 18.99
N ARG A 39 -2.17 25.23 19.61
CA ARG A 39 -1.54 25.41 20.93
C ARG A 39 -2.28 24.69 22.08
N GLY A 40 -3.32 23.89 21.79
CA GLY A 40 -4.18 23.22 22.77
C GLY A 40 -4.72 21.82 22.42
N TYR A 41 -4.60 21.32 21.18
CA TYR A 41 -5.03 19.96 20.81
C TYR A 41 -3.80 19.13 20.44
N GLY A 42 -3.49 18.09 21.22
CA GLY A 42 -2.23 17.32 21.19
C GLY A 42 -1.94 16.57 19.88
N ARG A 43 -1.18 15.46 19.95
CA ARG A 43 -0.63 14.68 18.80
C ARG A 43 -1.68 14.06 17.83
N TRP A 44 -2.96 14.41 17.97
CA TRP A 44 -4.08 13.95 17.16
C TRP A 44 -3.97 14.27 15.65
N PRO A 45 -3.54 15.47 15.21
CA PRO A 45 -3.42 15.78 13.78
C PRO A 45 -2.40 14.91 13.07
N THR A 46 -1.27 14.63 13.72
CA THR A 46 -0.22 13.75 13.18
C THR A 46 -0.70 12.29 13.12
N ALA A 47 -1.41 11.83 14.16
CA ALA A 47 -1.97 10.47 14.20
C ALA A 47 -3.08 10.28 13.15
N LEU A 48 -3.98 11.25 12.99
CA LEU A 48 -5.04 11.23 11.99
C LEU A 48 -4.47 11.36 10.57
N GLY A 49 -3.51 12.27 10.34
CA GLY A 49 -2.84 12.42 9.05
C GLY A 49 -2.09 11.16 8.64
N GLY A 50 -1.38 10.52 9.58
CA GLY A 50 -0.71 9.24 9.36
C GLY A 50 -1.68 8.09 9.10
N GLY A 51 -2.77 7.99 9.88
CA GLY A 51 -3.79 6.94 9.74
C GLY A 51 -4.56 7.02 8.42
N VAL A 52 -4.94 8.22 7.99
CA VAL A 52 -5.60 8.44 6.68
C VAL A 52 -4.64 8.10 5.53
N GLY A 53 -3.38 8.52 5.61
CA GLY A 53 -2.36 8.18 4.63
C GLY A 53 -2.11 6.67 4.52
N PHE A 54 -2.07 5.98 5.66
CA PHE A 54 -1.94 4.51 5.74
C PHE A 54 -3.12 3.79 5.10
N GLY A 55 -4.36 4.15 5.46
CA GLY A 55 -5.56 3.51 4.91
C GLY A 55 -5.69 3.67 3.39
N ALA A 56 -5.39 4.88 2.87
CA ALA A 56 -5.43 5.15 1.44
C ALA A 56 -4.34 4.40 0.66
N ALA A 57 -3.17 4.18 1.26
CA ALA A 57 -2.14 3.35 0.66
C ALA A 57 -2.53 1.86 0.67
N TYR A 58 -3.15 1.38 1.76
CA TYR A 58 -3.58 -0.01 1.92
C TYR A 58 -4.58 -0.46 0.86
N ILE A 59 -5.66 0.29 0.67
CA ILE A 59 -6.71 -0.08 -0.28
C ILE A 59 -6.17 -0.12 -1.72
N ASN A 60 -5.27 0.81 -2.08
CA ASN A 60 -4.62 0.82 -3.38
C ASN A 60 -3.65 -0.36 -3.56
N CYS A 61 -2.92 -0.71 -2.50
CA CYS A 61 -2.03 -1.85 -2.45
C CYS A 61 -2.76 -3.16 -2.65
N GLU A 62 -3.79 -3.37 -1.83
CA GLU A 62 -4.60 -4.58 -1.79
C GLU A 62 -5.26 -4.80 -3.14
N ARG A 63 -5.80 -3.74 -3.77
CA ARG A 63 -6.38 -3.83 -5.11
C ARG A 63 -5.37 -4.25 -6.18
N SER A 64 -4.13 -3.74 -6.11
CA SER A 64 -3.03 -4.05 -7.04
C SER A 64 -2.50 -5.48 -6.86
N LEU A 65 -2.34 -5.91 -5.61
CA LEU A 65 -1.91 -7.27 -5.25
C LEU A 65 -3.00 -8.30 -5.57
N ASN A 66 -4.26 -8.00 -5.27
CA ASN A 66 -5.37 -8.89 -5.52
C ASN A 66 -5.64 -9.09 -7.02
N SER A 67 -5.54 -8.03 -7.84
CA SER A 67 -5.65 -8.17 -9.30
C SER A 67 -4.53 -9.02 -9.89
N TYR A 68 -3.31 -8.90 -9.34
CA TYR A 68 -2.17 -9.73 -9.71
C TYR A 68 -2.38 -11.20 -9.28
N LEU A 69 -2.77 -11.44 -8.03
CA LEU A 69 -3.00 -12.78 -7.48
C LEU A 69 -4.14 -13.53 -8.19
N VAL A 70 -5.25 -12.84 -8.49
CA VAL A 70 -6.38 -13.42 -9.24
C VAL A 70 -6.02 -13.63 -10.73
N GLY A 71 -5.23 -12.73 -11.32
CA GLY A 71 -4.73 -12.89 -12.70
C GLY A 71 -3.67 -13.99 -12.85
N HIS A 72 -2.94 -14.31 -11.77
CA HIS A 72 -1.88 -15.32 -11.74
C HIS A 72 -2.40 -16.72 -11.32
N ASP A 73 -3.72 -16.93 -11.25
CA ASP A 73 -4.35 -18.27 -11.34
C ASP A 73 -4.20 -18.88 -12.76
N GLN A 74 -3.06 -18.64 -13.41
CA GLN A 74 -2.66 -19.21 -14.69
C GLN A 74 -2.18 -20.66 -14.54
N LYS A 75 -2.71 -21.40 -13.55
CA LYS A 75 -2.46 -22.84 -13.37
C LYS A 75 -3.70 -23.71 -13.48
N ALA A 76 -4.91 -23.13 -13.52
CA ALA A 76 -6.13 -23.90 -13.78
C ALA A 76 -6.46 -24.08 -15.29
N CYS A 77 -5.90 -23.27 -16.20
CA CYS A 77 -6.23 -23.32 -17.63
C CYS A 77 -5.05 -23.69 -18.55
N ARG A 78 -4.20 -24.62 -18.10
CA ARG A 78 -3.25 -25.36 -18.97
C ARG A 78 -3.59 -26.85 -19.06
N ILE A 79 -4.81 -27.24 -18.67
CA ILE A 79 -5.33 -28.59 -18.93
C ILE A 79 -6.07 -28.56 -20.28
N LYS A 80 -5.47 -29.25 -21.25
CA LYS A 80 -6.04 -29.75 -22.51
C LYS A 80 -6.10 -28.77 -23.70
N LYS A 81 -5.11 -28.94 -24.57
CA LYS A 81 -5.33 -29.41 -25.95
C LYS A 81 -4.01 -29.95 -26.50
N ARG A 82 -3.86 -31.27 -26.47
CA ARG A 82 -3.05 -32.01 -27.45
C ARG A 82 -4.01 -32.41 -28.57
N PRO A 83 -3.69 -32.23 -29.85
CA PRO A 83 -3.97 -33.26 -30.85
C PRO A 83 -3.01 -34.45 -30.64
#